data_AF-A0A3C0I4J8-F1
#
_entry.id   AF-A0A3C0I4J8-F1
#
_cell.length_a   1.000
_cell.length_b   1.000
_cell.length_c   1.000
_cell.angle_alpha   90.00
_cell.angle_beta   90.00
_cell.angle_gamma   90.00
#
_symmetry.space_group_name_H-M   'P 1'
#
loop_
_entity.id
_entity.type
_entity.pdbx_description
1 polymer ?
#
loop_
_entity_poly.entity_id
_entity_poly.type
_entity_poly.pdbx_seq_one_letter_code
_entity_poly.pdbx_strand_id
1 'polypeptide(L)'
;MEKSIWKNKGFMPYLIIVFLNAFTDLGHKIIIQNALFKFYEGTELRIYTAIIQAMILLPFIMTFTPAGFLSDKFPKNRVIVIAAFIALPITAMITVCYYTGAFWLAFWLTFVLALQSAFYSPAKYGYIRELVGKNNLAPANSAVQAVTISAILGGTLVYTLFFESLFSTDFENL
;
A
#
# COMPACT_ATOMS: atom_id res chain seq x y z
N MET A 1 -9.79 -17.27 31.01
CA MET A 1 -10.70 -16.84 29.93
C MET A 1 -9.93 -15.86 29.05
N GLU A 2 -9.48 -16.29 27.87
CA GLU A 2 -8.88 -15.39 26.88
C GLU A 2 -9.87 -14.26 26.56
N LYS A 3 -9.45 -13.00 26.77
CA LYS A 3 -10.27 -11.85 26.35
C LYS A 3 -10.30 -11.83 24.84
N SER A 4 -11.46 -12.13 24.25
CA SER A 4 -11.67 -12.06 22.80
C SER A 4 -11.21 -10.71 22.22
N ILE A 5 -10.32 -10.75 21.22
CA ILE A 5 -9.79 -9.57 20.51
C ILE A 5 -10.89 -8.70 19.91
N TRP A 6 -12.02 -9.31 19.57
CA TRP A 6 -13.19 -8.67 18.98
C TRP A 6 -13.93 -7.75 19.96
N LYS A 7 -13.68 -7.89 21.27
CA LYS A 7 -14.29 -7.04 22.30
C LYS A 7 -13.64 -5.65 22.38
N ASN A 8 -12.45 -5.47 21.79
CA ASN A 8 -11.81 -4.17 21.70
C ASN A 8 -12.46 -3.33 20.60
N LYS A 9 -13.18 -2.27 21.00
CA LYS A 9 -13.88 -1.35 20.07
C LYS A 9 -12.97 -0.73 19.00
N GLY A 10 -11.66 -0.64 19.25
CA GLY A 10 -10.68 -0.13 18.29
C GLY A 10 -10.14 -1.14 17.28
N PHE A 11 -10.38 -2.45 17.46
CA PHE A 11 -9.81 -3.49 16.60
C PHE A 11 -10.49 -3.57 15.23
N MET A 12 -11.83 -3.47 15.19
CA MET A 12 -12.57 -3.51 13.92
C MET A 12 -12.28 -2.29 13.02
N PRO A 13 -12.30 -1.03 13.51
CA PRO A 13 -11.88 0.12 12.72
C PRO A 13 -10.44 0.01 12.21
N TYR A 14 -9.55 -0.56 13.03
CA TYR A 14 -8.17 -0.79 12.64
C TYR A 14 -8.05 -1.80 11.48
N LEU A 15 -8.80 -2.90 11.49
CA LEU A 15 -8.84 -3.84 10.36
C LEU A 15 -9.31 -3.18 9.07
N ILE A 16 -10.32 -2.31 9.13
CA ILE A 16 -10.81 -1.56 7.97
C ILE A 16 -9.72 -0.63 7.42
N ILE A 17 -9.01 0.09 8.29
CA ILE A 17 -7.91 0.97 7.88
C ILE A 17 -6.80 0.16 7.21
N VAL A 18 -6.43 -1.00 7.78
CA VAL A 18 -5.43 -1.89 7.17
C VAL A 18 -5.89 -2.38 5.80
N PHE A 19 -7.15 -2.77 5.66
CA PHE A 19 -7.72 -3.18 4.38
C PHE A 19 -7.62 -2.08 3.33
N LEU A 20 -8.11 -0.87 3.64
CA LEU A 20 -8.12 0.26 2.72
C LEU A 20 -6.69 0.68 2.32
N ASN A 21 -5.77 0.70 3.28
CA ASN A 21 -4.36 1.01 3.00
C ASN A 21 -3.73 -0.05 2.10
N ALA A 22 -3.91 -1.34 2.40
CA ALA A 22 -3.35 -2.42 1.58
C ALA A 22 -3.97 -2.46 0.17
N PHE A 23 -5.29 -2.25 0.07
CA PHE A 23 -6.01 -2.23 -1.21
C PHE A 23 -5.53 -1.08 -2.11
N THR A 24 -5.34 0.11 -1.55
CA THR A 24 -4.89 1.31 -2.29
C THR A 24 -3.39 1.24 -2.63
N ASP A 25 -2.55 0.80 -1.69
CA ASP A 25 -1.11 0.64 -1.91
C ASP A 25 -0.82 -0.42 -2.96
N LEU A 26 -1.61 -1.49 -3.04
CA LEU A 26 -1.45 -2.46 -4.11
C LEU A 26 -2.03 -1.95 -5.44
N GLY A 27 -3.20 -1.30 -5.40
CA GLY A 27 -3.92 -0.89 -6.61
C GLY A 27 -3.10 -0.01 -7.54
N HIS A 28 -2.45 1.02 -7.01
CA HIS A 28 -1.62 1.89 -7.84
C HIS A 28 -0.42 1.13 -8.43
N LYS A 29 0.20 0.19 -7.69
CA LYS A 29 1.33 -0.62 -8.19
C LYS A 29 0.90 -1.51 -9.36
N ILE A 30 -0.30 -2.10 -9.25
CA ILE A 30 -0.89 -2.91 -10.32
C ILE A 30 -1.19 -2.06 -11.54
N ILE A 31 -1.73 -0.85 -11.38
CA ILE A 31 -1.99 0.05 -12.51
C ILE A 31 -0.69 0.39 -13.25
N ILE A 32 0.40 0.73 -12.55
CA ILE A 32 1.68 1.03 -13.22
C ILE A 32 2.20 -0.20 -13.94
N GLN A 33 2.13 -1.37 -13.30
CA GLN A 33 2.61 -2.60 -13.88
C GLN A 33 1.82 -2.98 -15.13
N ASN A 34 0.49 -2.87 -15.10
CA ASN A 34 -0.38 -3.10 -16.26
C ASN A 34 -0.12 -2.09 -17.39
N ALA A 35 0.10 -0.81 -17.05
CA ALA A 35 0.50 0.19 -18.03
C ALA A 35 1.82 -0.19 -18.71
N LEU A 36 2.85 -0.58 -17.95
CA LEU A 36 4.12 -1.04 -18.52
C LEU A 36 3.94 -2.23 -19.46
N PHE A 37 3.17 -3.24 -19.05
CA PHE A 37 2.87 -4.42 -19.87
C PHE A 37 2.20 -4.06 -21.20
N LYS A 38 1.48 -2.93 -21.26
CA LYS A 38 0.75 -2.49 -22.46
C LYS A 38 1.58 -1.59 -23.38
N PHE A 39 2.53 -0.82 -22.84
CA PHE A 39 3.35 0.12 -23.62
C PHE A 39 4.74 -0.42 -23.99
N TYR A 40 5.24 -1.45 -23.31
CA TYR A 40 6.59 -1.99 -23.52
C TYR A 40 6.58 -3.50 -23.66
N GLU A 41 7.43 -4.02 -24.54
CA GLU A 41 7.60 -5.47 -24.76
C GLU A 41 9.07 -5.89 -24.64
N GLY A 42 9.29 -7.20 -24.43
CA GLY A 42 10.63 -7.80 -24.47
C GLY A 42 11.58 -7.31 -23.37
N THR A 43 12.74 -6.78 -23.76
CA THR A 43 13.82 -6.41 -22.82
C THR A 43 13.51 -5.12 -22.06
N GLU A 44 12.87 -4.14 -22.69
CA GLU A 44 12.57 -2.85 -22.06
C GLU A 44 11.57 -3.00 -20.91
N LEU A 45 10.51 -3.78 -21.12
CA LEU A 45 9.53 -4.14 -20.08
C LEU A 45 10.21 -4.72 -18.84
N ARG A 46 11.18 -5.63 -19.04
CA ARG A 46 11.92 -6.28 -17.95
C ARG A 46 12.75 -5.27 -17.16
N ILE A 47 13.41 -4.34 -17.85
CA ILE A 47 14.22 -3.29 -17.24
C ILE A 47 13.32 -2.33 -16.45
N TYR A 48 12.25 -1.81 -17.04
CA TYR A 48 11.34 -0.88 -16.36
C TYR A 48 10.63 -1.52 -15.17
N THR A 49 10.22 -2.79 -15.30
CA THR A 49 9.63 -3.54 -14.19
C THR A 49 10.64 -3.69 -13.05
N ALA A 50 11.90 -4.02 -13.35
CA ALA A 50 12.95 -4.13 -12.34
C ALA A 50 13.21 -2.78 -11.64
N ILE A 51 13.22 -1.67 -12.39
CA ILE A 51 13.38 -0.31 -11.85
C ILE A 51 12.22 0.03 -10.91
N ILE A 52 10.96 -0.22 -11.29
CA ILE A 52 9.81 0.01 -10.42
C ILE A 52 9.93 -0.80 -9.14
N GLN A 53 10.22 -2.10 -9.25
CA GLN A 53 10.34 -2.97 -8.08
C GLN A 53 11.46 -2.50 -7.15
N ALA A 54 12.58 -2.03 -7.71
CA ALA A 54 13.65 -1.41 -6.95
C ALA A 54 13.20 -0.10 -6.29
N MET A 55 12.48 0.78 -6.99
CA MET A 55 11.96 2.04 -6.42
C MET A 55 10.93 1.82 -5.32
N ILE A 56 10.16 0.74 -5.37
CA ILE A 56 9.24 0.36 -4.30
C ILE A 56 10.03 -0.22 -3.12
N LEU A 57 11.06 -1.03 -3.36
CA LEU A 57 11.81 -1.73 -2.31
C LEU A 57 12.86 -0.85 -1.61
N LEU A 58 13.55 0.01 -2.35
CA LEU A 58 14.65 0.85 -1.88
C LEU A 58 14.26 1.71 -0.68
N PRO A 59 13.13 2.44 -0.67
CA PRO A 59 12.71 3.22 0.48
C PRO A 59 12.60 2.38 1.76
N PHE A 60 12.01 1.18 1.67
CA PHE A 60 11.88 0.28 2.82
C PHE A 60 13.24 -0.14 3.40
N ILE A 61 14.22 -0.39 2.54
CA ILE A 61 15.59 -0.75 2.97
C ILE A 61 16.30 0.48 3.57
N MET A 62 16.27 1.60 2.86
CA MET A 62 16.99 2.83 3.25
C MET A 62 16.46 3.41 4.56
N THR A 63 15.14 3.35 4.78
CA THR A 63 14.52 3.89 5.99
C THR A 63 14.24 2.86 7.06
N PHE A 64 14.75 1.62 6.95
CA PHE A 64 14.49 0.58 7.95
C PHE A 64 14.83 1.03 9.38
N THR A 65 16.05 1.52 9.59
CA THR A 65 16.52 2.02 10.90
C THR A 65 15.78 3.26 11.39
N PRO A 66 15.65 4.36 10.60
CA PRO A 66 14.93 5.54 11.07
C PRO A 66 13.43 5.30 11.25
N ALA A 67 12.80 4.43 10.45
CA ALA A 67 11.39 4.09 10.60
C ALA A 67 11.12 3.31 11.89
N GLY A 68 11.99 2.37 12.25
CA GLY A 68 11.94 1.68 13.54
C GLY A 68 12.07 2.65 14.72
N PHE A 69 13.10 3.50 14.69
CA PHE A 69 13.31 4.51 15.73
C PHE A 69 12.13 5.49 15.88
N LEU A 70 11.57 5.94 14.75
CA LEU A 70 10.41 6.84 14.75
C LEU A 70 9.17 6.17 15.33
N SER A 71 8.93 4.91 14.97
CA SER A 71 7.83 4.11 15.51
C SER A 71 7.95 3.90 17.01
N ASP A 72 9.16 3.78 17.55
CA ASP A 72 9.37 3.58 18.99
C ASP A 72 9.23 4.88 19.79
N LYS A 73 9.67 6.01 19.23
CA LYS A 73 9.68 7.32 19.90
C LYS A 73 8.33 8.05 19.88
N PHE A 74 7.52 7.86 18.83
CA PHE A 74 6.26 8.59 18.65
C PHE A 74 5.03 7.73 18.96
N PRO A 75 3.89 8.35 19.36
CA PRO A 75 2.64 7.62 19.56
C PRO A 75 2.16 7.04 18.23
N LYS A 76 2.07 5.71 18.17
CA LYS A 76 1.85 4.95 16.93
C LYS A 76 0.50 5.25 16.27
N ASN A 77 -0.52 5.60 17.06
CA ASN A 77 -1.81 6.06 16.54
C ASN A 77 -1.68 7.32 15.67
N ARG A 78 -0.88 8.30 16.09
CA ARG A 78 -0.67 9.54 15.34
C ARG A 78 0.16 9.29 14.09
N VAL A 79 1.18 8.44 14.18
CA VAL A 79 1.98 8.06 13.01
C VAL A 79 1.11 7.40 11.94
N ILE A 80 0.24 6.46 12.32
CA ILE A 80 -0.72 5.81 11.41
C ILE A 80 -1.66 6.83 10.75
N VAL A 81 -2.24 7.74 11.53
CA VAL A 81 -3.17 8.76 11.01
C VAL A 81 -2.46 9.73 10.06
N ILE A 82 -1.30 10.27 10.46
CA ILE A 82 -0.50 11.19 9.63
C ILE A 82 -0.07 10.50 8.33
N ALA A 83 0.40 9.25 8.42
CA ALA A 83 0.81 8.45 7.27
C ALA A 83 -0.36 8.26 6.28
N ALA A 84 -1.56 7.93 6.77
CA ALA A 84 -2.75 7.83 5.93
C ALA A 84 -3.14 9.18 5.29
N PHE A 85 -3.05 10.28 6.05
CA PHE A 85 -3.31 11.62 5.53
C PHE A 85 -2.29 12.09 4.49
N ILE A 86 -1.05 11.65 4.57
CA ILE A 86 -0.01 11.93 3.57
C ILE A 86 -0.17 11.03 2.33
N ALA A 87 -0.58 9.77 2.53
CA ALA A 87 -0.81 8.84 1.42
C ALA A 87 -1.88 9.35 0.45
N LEU A 88 -2.97 9.93 0.96
CA LEU A 88 -4.12 10.37 0.17
C LEU A 88 -3.80 11.44 -0.90
N PRO A 89 -3.12 12.57 -0.60
CA PRO A 89 -2.74 13.53 -1.62
C PRO A 89 -1.69 12.95 -2.58
N ILE A 90 -0.79 12.08 -2.13
CA ILE A 90 0.20 11.44 -3.02
C ILE A 90 -0.50 10.52 -4.02
N THR A 91 -1.42 9.66 -3.57
CA THR A 91 -2.17 8.79 -4.47
C THR A 91 -3.06 9.58 -5.42
N ALA A 92 -3.68 10.67 -4.97
CA ALA A 92 -4.41 11.58 -5.85
C ALA A 92 -3.51 12.23 -6.91
N MET A 93 -2.32 12.70 -6.54
CA MET A 93 -1.35 13.24 -7.50
C MET A 93 -0.88 12.19 -8.51
N ILE A 94 -0.65 10.96 -8.05
CA ILE A 94 -0.31 9.82 -8.93
C ILE A 94 -1.43 9.59 -9.95
N THR A 95 -2.70 9.61 -9.51
CA THR A 95 -3.85 9.49 -10.40
C THR A 95 -3.86 10.61 -11.44
N VAL A 96 -3.64 11.87 -11.05
CA VAL A 96 -3.56 12.99 -12.02
C VAL A 96 -2.40 12.80 -13.00
N CYS A 97 -1.25 12.33 -12.54
CA CYS A 97 -0.11 12.06 -13.42
C CYS A 97 -0.42 11.02 -14.50
N TYR A 98 -1.25 10.02 -14.17
CA TYR A 98 -1.72 9.06 -15.17
C TYR A 98 -2.62 9.71 -16.22
N TYR A 99 -3.53 10.60 -15.82
CA TYR A 99 -4.37 11.34 -16.76
C TYR A 99 -3.56 12.28 -17.67
N THR A 100 -2.48 12.88 -17.17
CA THR A 100 -1.64 13.80 -17.96
C THR A 100 -0.52 13.10 -18.71
N GLY A 101 -0.40 11.77 -18.63
CA GLY A 101 0.70 11.00 -19.24
C GLY A 101 2.09 11.29 -18.64
N ALA A 102 2.16 11.92 -17.46
CA ALA A 102 3.40 12.35 -16.82
C ALA A 102 4.10 11.17 -16.10
N PHE A 103 4.59 10.22 -16.88
CA PHE A 103 5.10 8.93 -16.38
C PHE A 103 6.26 9.09 -15.38
N TRP A 104 7.22 9.97 -15.66
CA TRP A 104 8.36 10.20 -14.77
C TRP A 104 7.97 10.79 -13.42
N LEU A 105 6.96 11.66 -13.41
CA LEU A 105 6.44 12.26 -12.17
C LEU A 105 5.69 11.22 -11.34
N ALA A 106 4.93 10.32 -11.98
CA ALA A 106 4.28 9.20 -11.32
C ALA A 106 5.30 8.30 -10.61
N PHE A 107 6.42 7.98 -11.25
CA PHE A 107 7.52 7.20 -10.65
C PHE A 107 8.09 7.85 -9.40
N TRP A 108 8.38 9.16 -9.47
CA TRP A 108 8.85 9.92 -8.32
C TRP A 108 7.84 9.90 -7.17
N LEU A 109 6.55 10.08 -7.47
CA LEU A 109 5.50 10.02 -6.46
C LEU A 109 5.33 8.62 -5.87
N THR A 110 5.50 7.55 -6.66
CA THR A 110 5.53 6.17 -6.15
C THR A 110 6.68 5.95 -5.17
N PHE A 111 7.86 6.51 -5.44
CA PHE A 111 8.98 6.46 -4.50
C PHE A 111 8.65 7.19 -3.19
N VAL A 112 8.04 8.38 -3.26
CA VAL A 112 7.61 9.15 -2.08
C VAL A 112 6.53 8.40 -1.29
N LEU A 113 5.58 7.76 -1.98
CA LEU A 113 4.55 6.93 -1.35
C LEU A 113 5.18 5.72 -0.66
N ALA A 114 6.12 5.03 -1.31
CA ALA A 114 6.84 3.90 -0.73
C ALA A 114 7.66 4.31 0.50
N LEU A 115 8.27 5.51 0.48
CA LEU A 115 8.95 6.09 1.63
C LEU A 115 7.98 6.28 2.80
N GLN A 116 6.81 6.87 2.57
CA GLN A 116 5.79 7.04 3.60
C GLN A 116 5.26 5.68 4.11
N SER A 117 5.05 4.70 3.23
CA SER A 117 4.64 3.33 3.58
C SER A 117 5.70 2.61 4.43
N ALA A 118 6.98 2.88 4.20
CA ALA A 118 8.07 2.34 5.01
C ALA A 118 8.02 2.83 6.47
N PHE A 119 7.63 4.09 6.70
CA PHE A 119 7.39 4.62 8.05
C PHE A 119 6.10 4.09 8.70
N TYR A 120 5.07 3.84 7.90
CA TYR A 120 3.80 3.28 8.37
C TYR A 120 3.94 1.83 8.87
N SER A 121 4.74 1.01 8.20
CA SER A 121 4.88 -0.43 8.48
C SER A 121 5.26 -0.77 9.93
N PRO A 122 6.35 -0.22 10.52
CA PRO A 122 6.69 -0.52 11.93
C PRO A 122 5.65 0.02 12.91
N ALA A 123 5.07 1.20 12.64
CA ALA A 123 4.03 1.78 13.49
C ALA A 123 2.76 0.92 13.52
N LYS A 124 2.38 0.33 12.39
CA LYS A 124 1.26 -0.62 12.25
C LYS A 124 1.43 -1.80 13.21
N TYR A 125 2.57 -2.48 13.16
CA TYR A 125 2.81 -3.66 14.00
C TYR A 125 3.00 -3.31 15.49
N GLY A 126 3.59 -2.15 15.79
CA GLY A 126 3.66 -1.62 17.15
C GLY A 126 2.28 -1.30 17.74
N TYR A 127 1.39 -0.71 16.94
CA TYR A 127 0.04 -0.35 17.35
C TYR A 127 -0.85 -1.55 17.65
N ILE A 128 -0.75 -2.64 16.88
CA ILE A 128 -1.48 -3.90 17.16
C ILE A 128 -1.18 -4.37 18.59
N ARG A 129 0.11 -4.37 18.95
CA ARG A 129 0.56 -4.82 20.28
C ARG A 129 0.01 -3.94 21.40
N GLU A 130 -0.04 -2.63 21.21
CA GLU A 130 -0.65 -1.69 22.17
C GLU A 130 -2.17 -1.87 22.29
N LEU A 131 -2.84 -2.19 21.17
CA LEU A 131 -4.29 -2.30 21.11
C LEU A 131 -4.84 -3.60 21.73
N VAL A 132 -4.21 -4.75 21.48
CA VAL A 132 -4.71 -6.06 21.93
C VAL A 132 -3.94 -6.63 23.13
N GLY A 133 -2.77 -6.07 23.45
CA GLY A 133 -1.87 -6.60 24.48
C GLY A 133 -1.09 -7.85 24.04
N LYS A 134 -0.05 -8.20 24.81
CA LYS A 134 0.89 -9.28 24.45
C LYS A 134 0.22 -10.65 24.30
N ASN A 135 -0.77 -10.96 25.14
CA ASN A 135 -1.42 -12.27 25.19
C ASN A 135 -2.29 -12.56 23.96
N ASN A 136 -2.78 -11.51 23.29
CA ASN A 136 -3.67 -11.61 22.14
C ASN A 136 -2.99 -11.20 20.82
N LEU A 137 -1.67 -11.01 20.83
CA LEU A 137 -0.93 -10.51 19.67
C LEU A 137 -0.96 -11.48 18.49
N ALA A 138 -0.80 -12.78 18.75
CA ALA A 138 -0.84 -13.81 17.72
C ALA A 138 -2.18 -13.85 16.97
N PRO A 139 -3.35 -13.98 17.63
CA PRO A 139 -4.65 -14.00 16.94
C PRO A 139 -4.98 -12.66 16.27
N ALA A 140 -4.53 -11.53 16.82
CA ALA A 140 -4.71 -10.23 16.18
C ALA A 140 -3.86 -10.10 14.90
N ASN A 141 -2.61 -10.56 14.93
CA ASN A 141 -1.72 -10.51 13.76
C ASN A 141 -2.21 -11.41 12.63
N SER A 142 -2.76 -12.59 12.93
CA SER A 142 -3.36 -13.45 11.91
C SER A 142 -4.62 -12.84 11.29
N ALA A 143 -5.49 -12.20 12.07
CA ALA A 143 -6.63 -11.45 11.52
C ALA A 143 -6.18 -10.31 10.58
N VAL A 144 -5.16 -9.54 11.00
CA VAL A 144 -4.59 -8.45 10.18
C VAL A 144 -3.99 -8.98 8.88
N GLN A 145 -3.26 -10.10 8.93
CA GLN A 145 -2.70 -10.72 7.73
C GLN A 145 -3.79 -11.27 6.81
N ALA A 146 -4.82 -11.92 7.35
CA ALA A 146 -5.95 -12.40 6.56
C ALA A 146 -6.62 -11.25 5.80
N VAL A 147 -6.91 -10.15 6.49
CA VAL A 147 -7.48 -8.93 5.88
C VAL A 147 -6.56 -8.33 4.81
N THR A 148 -5.25 -8.30 5.09
CA THR A 148 -4.26 -7.80 4.12
C THR A 148 -4.23 -8.66 2.86
N ILE A 149 -4.23 -9.99 3.00
CA ILE A 149 -4.23 -10.93 1.87
C ILE A 149 -5.55 -10.81 1.09
N SER A 150 -6.69 -10.70 1.77
CA SER A 150 -7.98 -10.46 1.11
C SER A 150 -7.99 -9.14 0.34
N ALA A 151 -7.40 -8.08 0.90
CA ALA A 151 -7.24 -6.79 0.21
C ALA A 151 -6.34 -6.91 -1.02
N ILE A 152 -5.26 -7.69 -0.94
CA ILE A 152 -4.34 -7.94 -2.05
C ILE A 152 -5.06 -8.67 -3.17
N LEU A 153 -5.70 -9.80 -2.88
CA LEU A 153 -6.41 -10.60 -3.88
C LEU A 153 -7.57 -9.83 -4.51
N GLY A 154 -8.38 -9.16 -3.69
CA GLY A 154 -9.48 -8.34 -4.16
C GLY A 154 -9.00 -7.16 -5.00
N GLY A 155 -7.92 -6.49 -4.58
CA GLY A 155 -7.28 -5.41 -5.32
C GLY A 155 -6.79 -5.88 -6.67
N THR A 156 -6.08 -7.01 -6.73
CA THR A 156 -5.58 -7.55 -8.00
C THR A 156 -6.70 -7.76 -9.02
N LEU A 157 -7.82 -8.34 -8.62
CA LEU A 157 -8.95 -8.54 -9.52
C LEU A 157 -9.61 -7.22 -9.91
N VAL A 158 -9.96 -6.37 -8.93
CA VAL A 158 -10.70 -5.13 -9.18
C VAL A 158 -9.90 -4.17 -10.06
N TYR A 159 -8.64 -3.91 -9.73
CA TYR A 159 -7.82 -2.96 -10.49
C TYR A 159 -7.46 -3.47 -11.87
N THR A 160 -7.23 -4.78 -12.04
CA THR A 160 -6.95 -5.36 -13.36
C THR A 160 -8.17 -5.29 -14.25
N LEU A 161 -9.34 -5.73 -13.77
CA LEU A 161 -10.59 -5.68 -14.53
C LEU A 161 -11.00 -4.23 -14.86
N PHE A 162 -10.83 -3.31 -13.90
CA PHE A 162 -11.10 -1.89 -14.12
C PHE A 162 -10.17 -1.28 -15.17
N PHE A 163 -8.87 -1.60 -15.11
CA PHE A 163 -7.90 -1.17 -16.10
C PHE A 163 -8.25 -1.72 -17.49
N GLU A 164 -8.56 -3.01 -17.58
CA GLU A 164 -8.90 -3.66 -18.84
C GLU A 164 -10.19 -3.11 -19.44
N SER A 165 -11.24 -2.91 -18.64
CA SER A 165 -12.52 -2.34 -19.10
C SER A 165 -12.37 -0.91 -19.64
N LEU A 166 -11.52 -0.09 -19.04
CA LEU A 166 -11.26 1.27 -19.55
C LEU A 166 -10.45 1.23 -20.84
N PHE A 167 -9.41 0.39 -20.89
CA PHE A 167 -8.51 0.30 -22.02
C PHE A 167 -9.04 -0.52 -23.21
N SER A 168 -10.03 -1.40 -23.05
CA SER A 168 -10.66 -2.15 -24.15
C SER A 168 -11.61 -1.27 -24.95
N THR A 169 -12.27 -0.32 -24.28
CA THR A 169 -13.20 0.64 -24.91
C THR A 169 -12.51 1.54 -25.95
N ASP A 170 -11.21 1.80 -25.79
CA ASP A 170 -10.43 2.65 -26.72
C ASP A 170 -9.99 1.92 -28.02
N PHE A 171 -10.00 0.58 -28.06
CA PHE A 171 -9.59 -0.19 -29.26
C PHE A 171 -10.76 -0.69 -30.12
N GLU A 172 -12.00 -0.70 -29.61
CA GLU A 172 -13.19 -0.99 -30.43
C GLU A 172 -13.69 0.24 -31.22
N ASN A 173 -13.17 1.43 -30.94
CA ASN A 173 -13.55 2.69 -31.60
C ASN A 173 -12.49 3.21 -32.61
N LEU A 174 -11.54 2.37 -33.05
CA LEU A 174 -10.57 2.65 -34.11
C LEU A 174 -10.71 1.69 -35.30
#